data_AF-A0A949EIZ6-F1
#
_entry.id   AF-A0A949EIZ6-F1
#
_cell.length_a   1.000
_cell.length_b   1.000
_cell.length_c   1.000
_cell.angle_alpha   90.00
_cell.angle_beta   90.00
_cell.angle_gamma   90.00
#
_symmetry.space_group_name_H-M   'P 1'
#
loop_
_entity.id
_entity.type
_entity.pdbx_description
1 polymer ?
#
loop_
_entity_poly.entity_id
_entity_poly.type
_entity_poly.pdbx_seq_one_letter_code
_entity_poly.pdbx_strand_id
1 'polypeptide(L)'
;GHLLRNPFYYGMMRVKGELYEGCHPPLVSKKLFDRVQEVLEKKAKPVKKGEIKFMFRGFMKCGECGASVTAEIQKGHIYYRCTKKIVKCSQKFLREDALLSQINKAILKIFIDDETKDKMINRLSELCDGESKASSSLSRQASERLRELDERIERLIDLYVAKEITQEEYQKKKAKLLNNKKELQERLGEIEKTNGGWLEPARAFVTTCNEAGSVAWQGNPSAKRDFLKIFSSNFILKDRSFLFKRAYPYELVAKIDPTVDWLPVPQIQRIFASAKLRFPVYMRYTRQGLAILEGDIPHNIKTDKRITRKLLKQAKPIIRRPSPLLEALRYAEVLNEPSVVSKTQVGKRFGITRARVCQMLNLLELDDRIKSYLSAIKNPKEHNFFTERKLRNIAVINDKHEQLRKFGELLQDMRTD
;
A
#
# COMPACT_ATOMS: atom_id res chain seq x y z
N GLY A 1 3.76 16.56 34.35
CA GLY A 1 3.80 16.04 35.73
C GLY A 1 3.49 14.56 35.82
N HIS A 2 4.02 13.73 34.91
CA HIS A 2 3.78 12.28 34.92
C HIS A 2 4.62 11.58 36.00
N LEU A 3 5.75 12.17 36.39
CA LEU A 3 6.64 11.69 37.45
C LEU A 3 5.94 11.63 38.81
N LEU A 4 5.39 12.77 39.25
CA LEU A 4 4.77 12.91 40.56
C LEU A 4 3.43 12.18 40.71
N ARG A 5 2.86 11.62 39.63
CA ARG A 5 1.57 10.89 39.66
C ARG A 5 1.73 9.41 39.37
N ASN A 6 2.95 8.91 39.17
CA ASN A 6 3.17 7.52 38.80
C ASN A 6 3.27 6.64 40.06
N PRO A 7 2.38 5.64 40.24
CA PRO A 7 2.44 4.71 41.35
C PRO A 7 3.75 3.91 41.47
N PHE A 8 4.50 3.83 40.37
CA PHE A 8 5.80 3.14 40.30
C PHE A 8 6.74 3.55 41.42
N TYR A 9 6.75 4.83 41.81
CA TYR A 9 7.69 5.36 42.79
C TYR A 9 7.44 4.88 44.22
N TYR A 10 6.24 4.40 44.55
CA TYR A 10 5.95 3.80 45.86
C TYR A 10 5.79 2.27 45.79
N GLY A 11 6.20 1.63 44.69
CA GLY A 11 6.25 0.17 44.55
C GLY A 11 5.05 -0.45 43.83
N MET A 12 4.11 0.34 43.30
CA MET A 12 2.94 -0.20 42.56
C MET A 12 3.07 0.06 41.06
N MET A 13 2.70 -0.89 40.22
CA MET A 13 2.73 -0.77 38.76
C MET A 13 1.33 -0.84 38.17
N ARG A 14 1.07 -0.07 37.10
CA ARG A 14 -0.19 -0.16 36.35
C ARG A 14 -0.01 -1.04 35.12
N VAL A 15 -0.75 -2.15 35.06
CA VAL A 15 -0.80 -3.04 33.90
C VAL A 15 -2.26 -3.13 33.45
N LYS A 16 -2.53 -2.77 32.19
CA LYS A 16 -3.88 -2.77 31.59
C LYS A 16 -4.95 -2.00 32.39
N GLY A 17 -4.55 -1.00 33.18
CA GLY A 17 -5.44 -0.17 33.99
C GLY A 17 -5.59 -0.61 35.46
N GLU A 18 -5.12 -1.81 35.79
CA GLU A 18 -5.13 -2.35 37.15
C GLU A 18 -3.78 -2.16 37.84
N LEU A 19 -3.81 -2.07 39.17
CA LEU A 19 -2.65 -1.85 40.03
C LEU A 19 -2.11 -3.18 40.55
N TYR A 20 -0.85 -3.46 40.29
CA TYR A 20 -0.12 -4.64 40.73
C TYR A 20 1.07 -4.23 41.60
N GLU A 21 1.46 -5.09 42.52
CA GLU A 21 2.68 -4.90 43.31
C GLU A 21 3.91 -5.16 42.42
N GLY A 22 4.85 -4.21 42.42
CA GLY A 22 6.09 -4.31 41.64
C GLY A 22 7.20 -5.00 42.43
N CYS A 23 8.06 -5.75 41.73
CA CYS A 23 9.21 -6.43 42.36
C CYS A 23 10.41 -5.51 42.63
N HIS A 24 10.26 -4.19 42.54
CA HIS A 24 11.34 -3.22 42.75
C HIS A 24 11.20 -2.50 44.10
N PRO A 25 12.31 -2.12 44.74
CA PRO A 25 12.27 -1.38 45.98
C PRO A 25 11.61 0.01 45.78
N PRO A 26 10.66 0.41 46.65
CA PRO A 26 9.99 1.70 46.53
C PRO A 26 10.96 2.85 46.79
N LEU A 27 10.92 3.87 45.94
CA LEU A 27 11.79 5.05 46.03
C LEU A 27 11.25 6.07 47.04
N VAL A 28 9.92 6.14 47.20
CA VAL A 28 9.23 6.98 48.18
C VAL A 28 8.18 6.17 48.93
N SER A 29 7.88 6.58 50.17
CA SER A 29 6.80 5.97 50.93
C SER A 29 5.43 6.36 50.34
N LYS A 30 4.44 5.46 50.46
CA LYS A 30 3.06 5.73 50.06
C LYS A 30 2.51 7.01 50.73
N LYS A 31 2.80 7.20 52.02
CA LYS A 31 2.43 8.41 52.78
C LYS A 31 2.98 9.70 52.16
N LEU A 32 4.23 9.69 51.67
CA LEU A 32 4.82 10.86 51.01
C LEU A 32 4.17 11.10 49.63
N PHE A 33 3.92 10.02 48.88
CA PHE A 33 3.26 10.09 47.58
C PHE A 33 1.84 10.67 47.68
N ASP A 34 1.06 10.24 48.67
CA ASP A 34 -0.30 10.71 48.91
C ASP A 34 -0.33 12.20 49.25
N ARG A 35 0.58 12.66 50.13
CA ARG A 35 0.74 14.09 50.44
C ARG A 35 1.06 14.94 49.20
N VAL A 36 1.86 14.41 48.28
CA VAL A 36 2.16 15.09 47.02
C VAL A 36 0.92 15.17 46.11
N GLN A 37 0.09 14.13 46.07
CA GLN A 37 -1.19 14.18 45.33
C GLN A 37 -2.11 15.26 45.86
N GLU A 38 -2.27 15.36 47.18
CA GLU A 38 -3.12 16.38 47.80
C GLU A 38 -2.66 17.81 47.44
N VAL A 39 -1.35 18.06 47.44
CA VAL A 39 -0.80 19.37 47.05
C VAL A 39 -1.04 19.65 45.57
N LEU A 40 -0.92 18.65 44.70
CA LEU A 40 -1.21 18.78 43.28
C LEU A 40 -2.69 19.07 43.02
N GLU A 41 -3.59 18.45 43.78
CA GLU A 41 -5.04 18.73 43.72
C GLU A 41 -5.36 20.13 44.22
N LYS A 42 -4.79 20.55 45.35
CA LYS A 42 -4.96 21.92 45.89
C LYS A 42 -4.40 23.01 44.96
N LYS A 43 -3.27 22.74 44.27
CA LYS A 43 -2.69 23.65 43.27
C LYS A 43 -3.37 23.60 41.91
N ALA A 44 -4.17 22.58 41.62
CA ALA A 44 -4.93 22.53 40.39
C ALA A 44 -5.98 23.63 40.43
N LYS A 45 -5.78 24.72 39.67
CA LYS A 45 -6.83 25.71 39.45
C LYS A 45 -7.95 25.03 38.65
N PRO A 46 -9.14 24.77 39.21
CA PRO A 46 -10.26 24.33 38.40
C PRO A 46 -10.56 25.44 37.42
N VAL A 47 -10.33 25.19 36.13
CA VAL A 47 -10.83 26.08 35.09
C VAL A 47 -12.34 26.04 35.21
N LYS A 48 -12.96 27.14 35.67
CA LYS A 48 -14.41 27.30 35.63
C LYS A 48 -14.85 26.91 34.21
N LYS A 49 -15.66 25.84 34.07
CA LYS A 49 -16.31 25.48 32.81
C LYS A 49 -17.33 26.58 32.50
N GLY A 50 -16.84 27.72 32.04
CA GLY A 50 -17.66 28.73 31.38
C GLY A 50 -18.03 28.23 30.00
N GLU A 51 -19.21 28.64 29.52
CA GLU A 51 -19.70 28.44 28.16
C GLU A 51 -18.55 28.54 27.15
N ILE A 52 -18.43 27.53 26.28
CA ILE A 52 -17.40 27.52 25.25
C ILE A 52 -17.74 28.63 24.25
N LYS A 53 -17.27 29.86 24.50
CA LYS A 53 -17.51 31.04 23.66
C LYS A 53 -16.84 30.97 22.27
N PHE A 54 -16.00 29.96 22.04
CA PHE A 54 -15.17 29.85 20.83
C PHE A 54 -15.11 28.41 20.34
N MET A 55 -15.91 28.10 19.31
CA MET A 55 -16.13 26.72 18.87
C MET A 55 -14.86 26.07 18.33
N PHE A 56 -13.97 26.81 17.65
CA PHE A 56 -12.74 26.25 17.09
C PHE A 56 -11.49 26.46 17.96
N ARG A 57 -11.64 26.86 19.23
CA ARG A 57 -10.49 27.05 20.14
C ARG A 57 -9.79 25.71 20.38
N GLY A 58 -8.47 25.67 20.16
CA GLY A 58 -7.67 24.46 20.34
C GLY A 58 -7.90 23.37 19.28
N PHE A 59 -8.78 23.62 18.31
CA PHE A 59 -9.06 22.69 17.21
C PHE A 59 -7.92 22.67 16.17
N MET A 60 -7.30 23.83 15.93
CA MET A 60 -6.26 24.01 14.90
C MET A 60 -4.87 24.25 15.49
N LYS A 61 -3.86 23.87 14.73
CA LYS A 61 -2.46 24.21 14.96
C LYS A 61 -1.95 25.25 13.96
N CYS A 62 -1.03 26.09 14.39
CA CYS A 62 -0.39 27.05 13.49
C CYS A 62 0.59 26.34 12.56
N GLY A 63 0.49 26.57 11.25
CA GLY A 63 1.38 25.95 10.26
C GLY A 63 2.79 26.53 10.19
N GLU A 64 3.06 27.67 10.86
CA GLU A 64 4.39 28.29 10.93
C GLU A 64 5.16 27.83 12.18
N CYS A 65 4.54 27.92 13.36
CA CYS A 65 5.22 27.67 14.64
C CYS A 65 4.72 26.43 15.42
N GLY A 66 3.72 25.71 14.91
CA GLY A 66 3.14 24.53 15.57
C GLY A 66 2.32 24.82 16.84
N ALA A 67 2.26 26.07 17.30
CA ALA A 67 1.52 26.42 18.50
C ALA A 67 -0.01 26.30 18.28
N SER A 68 -0.76 26.07 19.35
CA SER A 68 -2.23 26.00 19.28
C SER A 68 -2.84 27.34 18.89
N VAL A 69 -3.92 27.29 18.11
CA VAL A 69 -4.75 28.45 17.75
C VAL A 69 -5.75 28.73 18.86
N THR A 70 -5.86 30.00 19.25
CA THR A 70 -6.83 30.52 20.21
C THR A 70 -7.75 31.53 19.54
N ALA A 71 -8.72 32.05 20.27
CA ALA A 71 -9.72 32.98 19.77
C ALA A 71 -9.93 34.13 20.74
N GLU A 72 -10.27 35.29 20.21
CA GLU A 72 -10.62 36.49 20.95
C GLU A 72 -11.72 37.28 20.25
N ILE A 73 -12.45 38.09 21.02
CA ILE A 73 -13.51 38.96 20.50
C ILE A 73 -12.92 40.36 20.34
N GLN A 74 -13.03 40.92 19.13
CA GLN A 74 -12.68 42.30 18.84
C GLN A 74 -13.88 42.99 18.19
N LYS A 75 -14.38 44.07 18.81
CA LYS A 75 -15.52 44.86 18.31
C LYS A 75 -16.74 43.98 17.92
N GLY A 76 -17.09 43.01 18.77
CA GLY A 76 -18.22 42.10 18.52
C GLY A 76 -17.96 40.96 17.51
N HIS A 77 -16.77 40.88 16.91
CA HIS A 77 -16.40 39.82 15.97
C HIS A 77 -15.36 38.86 16.57
N ILE A 78 -15.50 37.57 16.26
CA ILE A 78 -14.58 36.52 16.73
C ILE A 78 -13.42 36.36 15.74
N TYR A 79 -12.20 36.43 16.26
CA TYR A 79 -10.97 36.22 15.49
C TYR A 79 -10.15 35.07 16.08
N TYR A 80 -9.69 34.19 15.19
CA TYR A 80 -8.76 33.10 15.50
C TYR A 80 -7.32 33.54 15.22
N ARG A 81 -6.43 33.26 16.17
CA ARG A 81 -5.00 33.61 16.09
C ARG A 81 -4.10 32.56 16.70
N CYS A 82 -2.85 32.54 16.24
CA CYS A 82 -1.80 31.79 16.91
C CYS A 82 -1.53 32.36 18.32
N THR A 83 -1.28 31.47 19.29
CA THR A 83 -0.85 31.86 20.65
C THR A 83 0.58 32.42 20.70
N LYS A 84 1.40 32.19 19.65
CA LYS A 84 2.79 32.64 19.52
C LYS A 84 3.70 32.24 20.72
N LYS A 85 3.39 31.12 21.37
CA LYS A 85 4.09 30.65 22.59
C LYS A 85 5.39 29.88 22.34
N ILE A 86 5.58 29.34 21.13
CA ILE A 86 6.71 28.45 20.83
C ILE A 86 7.86 29.24 20.22
N VAL A 87 7.61 29.92 19.09
CA VAL A 87 8.57 30.80 18.42
C VAL A 87 7.88 32.09 17.95
N LYS A 88 8.68 33.10 17.59
CA LYS A 88 8.18 34.31 16.92
C LYS A 88 7.42 33.89 15.66
N CYS A 89 6.15 34.27 15.59
CA CYS A 89 5.21 33.81 14.58
C CYS A 89 4.55 35.03 13.91
N SER A 90 4.65 35.08 12.58
CA SER A 90 4.17 36.19 11.75
C SER A 90 2.70 36.02 11.31
N GLN A 91 2.11 34.85 11.56
CA GLN A 91 0.71 34.55 11.22
C GLN A 91 -0.29 35.64 11.64
N LYS A 92 -1.16 36.01 10.69
CA LYS A 92 -2.23 36.99 10.84
C LYS A 92 -3.49 36.35 11.46
N PHE A 93 -4.39 37.21 11.89
CA PHE A 93 -5.68 36.84 12.44
C PHE A 93 -6.63 36.42 11.31
N LEU A 94 -7.50 35.44 11.59
CA LEU A 94 -8.56 35.00 10.70
C LEU A 94 -9.91 35.20 11.39
N ARG A 95 -10.83 35.89 10.72
CA ARG A 95 -12.21 36.08 11.20
C ARG A 95 -13.00 34.77 11.13
N GLU A 96 -13.87 34.53 12.10
CA GLU A 96 -14.67 33.29 12.17
C GLU A 96 -15.52 33.05 10.92
N ASP A 97 -16.17 34.08 10.37
CA ASP A 97 -16.99 33.97 9.15
C ASP A 97 -16.19 33.42 7.95
N ALA A 98 -14.94 33.88 7.80
CA ALA A 98 -14.05 33.42 6.74
C ALA A 98 -13.56 31.98 6.98
N LEU A 99 -13.35 31.59 8.24
CA LEU A 99 -13.04 30.21 8.61
C LEU A 99 -14.23 29.29 8.30
N LEU A 100 -15.44 29.69 8.69
CA LEU A 100 -16.67 28.94 8.43
C LEU A 100 -16.94 28.79 6.94
N SER A 101 -16.68 29.82 6.13
CA SER A 101 -16.79 29.71 4.67
C SER A 101 -15.86 28.64 4.09
N GLN A 102 -14.59 28.58 4.55
CA GLN A 102 -13.65 27.56 4.12
C GLN A 102 -14.06 26.16 4.58
N ILE A 103 -14.58 26.03 5.80
CA ILE A 103 -15.11 24.78 6.36
C ILE A 103 -16.33 24.30 5.56
N ASN A 104 -17.28 25.18 5.25
CA ASN A 104 -18.45 24.83 4.45
C ASN A 104 -18.04 24.33 3.06
N LYS A 105 -17.11 25.02 2.40
CA LYS A 105 -16.55 24.58 1.11
C LYS A 105 -15.90 23.20 1.22
N ALA A 106 -15.22 22.91 2.34
CA ALA A 106 -14.60 21.61 2.57
C ALA A 106 -15.62 20.49 2.77
N ILE A 107 -16.71 20.75 3.49
CA ILE A 107 -17.82 19.82 3.75
C ILE A 107 -18.62 19.57 2.48
N LEU A 108 -18.96 20.61 1.71
CA LEU A 108 -19.72 20.48 0.47
C LEU A 108 -18.99 19.67 -0.61
N LYS A 109 -17.65 19.63 -0.57
CA LYS A 109 -16.86 18.80 -1.50
C LYS A 109 -17.08 17.29 -1.34
N ILE A 110 -17.65 16.83 -0.22
CA ILE A 110 -17.96 15.41 -0.01
C ILE A 110 -19.46 15.12 -0.11
N PHE A 111 -20.28 16.13 -0.42
CA PHE A 111 -21.72 16.00 -0.47
C PHE A 111 -22.16 15.13 -1.66
N ILE A 112 -23.15 14.27 -1.40
CA ILE A 112 -23.89 13.52 -2.41
C ILE A 112 -25.40 13.76 -2.23
N ASP A 113 -26.12 13.86 -3.32
CA ASP A 113 -27.57 13.98 -3.33
C ASP A 113 -28.27 12.65 -2.99
N ASP A 114 -29.56 12.74 -2.65
CA ASP A 114 -30.36 11.58 -2.23
C ASP A 114 -30.48 10.53 -3.35
N GLU A 115 -30.61 10.96 -4.62
CA GLU A 115 -30.71 10.02 -5.75
C GLU A 115 -29.42 9.19 -5.90
N THR A 116 -28.25 9.83 -5.73
CA THR A 116 -26.96 9.13 -5.77
C THR A 116 -26.76 8.23 -4.55
N LYS A 117 -27.14 8.70 -3.36
CA LYS A 117 -27.09 7.91 -2.12
C LYS A 117 -27.87 6.61 -2.27
N ASP A 118 -29.11 6.67 -2.73
CA ASP A 118 -29.97 5.49 -2.87
C ASP A 118 -29.41 4.52 -3.93
N LYS A 119 -28.93 5.03 -5.06
CA LYS A 119 -28.24 4.20 -6.07
C LYS A 119 -27.01 3.50 -5.50
N MET A 120 -26.18 4.21 -4.73
CA MET A 120 -24.99 3.64 -4.11
C MET A 120 -25.36 2.58 -3.08
N ILE A 121 -26.34 2.83 -2.22
CA ILE A 121 -26.80 1.88 -1.21
C ILE A 121 -27.37 0.62 -1.85
N ASN A 122 -28.19 0.75 -2.88
CA ASN A 122 -28.73 -0.39 -3.62
C ASN A 122 -27.60 -1.19 -4.27
N ARG A 123 -26.63 -0.52 -4.91
CA ARG A 123 -25.47 -1.18 -5.50
C ARG A 123 -24.60 -1.92 -4.48
N LEU A 124 -24.40 -1.35 -3.29
CA LEU A 124 -23.68 -1.99 -2.19
C LEU A 124 -24.40 -3.26 -1.71
N SER A 125 -25.72 -3.21 -1.65
CA SER A 125 -26.57 -4.36 -1.28
C SER A 125 -26.42 -5.49 -2.30
N GLU A 126 -26.54 -5.19 -3.60
CA GLU A 126 -26.36 -6.17 -4.68
C GLU A 126 -24.98 -6.84 -4.66
N LEU A 127 -23.92 -6.08 -4.38
CA LEU A 127 -22.57 -6.62 -4.28
C LEU A 127 -22.42 -7.56 -3.09
N CYS A 128 -23.00 -7.19 -1.94
CA CYS A 128 -23.02 -8.05 -0.76
C CYS A 128 -23.82 -9.34 -1.00
N ASP A 129 -24.94 -9.26 -1.70
CA ASP A 129 -25.74 -10.43 -2.07
C ASP A 129 -24.99 -11.35 -3.04
N GLY A 130 -24.27 -10.78 -4.00
CA GLY A 130 -23.39 -11.51 -4.92
C GLY A 130 -22.24 -12.22 -4.18
N GLU A 131 -21.56 -11.51 -3.28
CA GLU A 131 -20.50 -12.07 -2.44
C GLU A 131 -21.02 -13.15 -1.49
N SER A 132 -22.21 -12.98 -0.92
CA SER A 132 -22.84 -13.97 -0.04
C SER A 132 -23.22 -15.25 -0.80
N LYS A 133 -23.66 -15.14 -2.06
CA LYS A 133 -23.91 -16.32 -2.92
C LYS A 133 -22.61 -17.04 -3.28
N ALA A 134 -21.55 -16.31 -3.62
CA ALA A 134 -20.24 -16.91 -3.91
C ALA A 134 -19.61 -17.55 -2.65
N SER A 135 -19.65 -16.84 -1.52
CA SER A 135 -19.10 -17.30 -0.24
C SER A 135 -19.89 -18.47 0.33
N SER A 136 -21.23 -18.49 0.21
CA SER A 136 -22.03 -19.64 0.67
C SER A 136 -21.72 -20.91 -0.12
N SER A 137 -21.44 -20.81 -1.43
CA SER A 137 -21.01 -21.96 -2.23
C SER A 137 -19.64 -22.52 -1.79
N LEU A 138 -18.69 -21.62 -1.46
CA LEU A 138 -17.36 -21.98 -0.97
C LEU A 138 -17.41 -22.54 0.45
N SER A 139 -18.21 -21.93 1.33
CA SER A 139 -18.45 -22.43 2.69
C SER A 139 -19.12 -23.80 2.64
N ARG A 140 -20.10 -24.03 1.74
CA ARG A 140 -20.72 -25.34 1.55
C ARG A 140 -19.70 -26.40 1.14
N GLN A 141 -18.86 -26.10 0.14
CA GLN A 141 -17.80 -27.02 -0.31
C GLN A 141 -16.76 -27.30 0.79
N ALA A 142 -16.39 -26.29 1.59
CA ALA A 142 -15.47 -26.45 2.70
C ALA A 142 -16.07 -27.29 3.84
N SER A 143 -17.36 -27.08 4.17
CA SER A 143 -18.08 -27.88 5.17
C SER A 143 -18.26 -29.33 4.72
N GLU A 144 -18.50 -29.57 3.44
CA GLU A 144 -18.60 -30.94 2.88
C GLU A 144 -17.26 -31.68 2.96
N ARG A 145 -16.14 -31.00 2.64
CA ARG A 145 -14.79 -31.55 2.82
C ARG A 145 -14.44 -31.82 4.29
N LEU A 146 -14.93 -30.99 5.22
CA LEU A 146 -14.78 -31.27 6.65
C LEU A 146 -15.50 -32.56 7.03
N ARG A 147 -16.72 -32.77 6.53
CA ARG A 147 -17.46 -34.01 6.75
C ARG A 147 -16.72 -35.22 6.18
N GLU A 148 -16.17 -35.12 4.98
CA GLU A 148 -15.35 -36.18 4.37
C GLU A 148 -14.09 -36.50 5.20
N LEU A 149 -13.46 -35.48 5.79
CA LEU A 149 -12.30 -35.68 6.67
C LEU A 149 -12.70 -36.36 7.98
N ASP A 150 -13.85 -36.01 8.54
CA ASP A 150 -14.38 -36.64 9.75
C ASP A 150 -14.73 -38.12 9.49
N GLU A 151 -15.40 -38.43 8.39
CA GLU A 151 -15.66 -39.80 7.96
C GLU A 151 -14.37 -40.61 7.70
N ARG A 152 -13.27 -39.95 7.28
CA ARG A 152 -11.95 -40.59 7.12
C ARG A 152 -11.25 -40.83 8.45
N ILE A 153 -11.42 -39.92 9.42
CA ILE A 153 -10.87 -40.07 10.76
C ILE A 153 -11.58 -41.23 11.47
N GLU A 154 -12.91 -41.32 11.36
CA GLU A 154 -13.69 -42.44 11.90
C GLU A 154 -13.24 -43.77 11.30
N ARG A 155 -13.17 -43.87 9.96
CA ARG A 155 -12.64 -45.08 9.30
C ARG A 155 -11.22 -45.45 9.72
N LEU A 156 -10.36 -44.47 9.97
CA LEU A 156 -9.00 -44.73 10.46
C LEU A 156 -9.01 -45.31 11.89
N ILE A 157 -9.97 -44.91 12.73
CA ILE A 157 -10.16 -45.47 14.07
C ILE A 157 -10.62 -46.93 13.95
N ASP A 158 -11.60 -47.22 13.10
CA ASP A 158 -12.11 -48.58 12.90
C ASP A 158 -11.01 -49.55 12.43
N LEU A 159 -10.19 -49.13 11.46
CA LEU A 159 -9.05 -49.93 10.96
C LEU A 159 -8.00 -50.20 12.05
N TYR A 160 -7.78 -49.24 12.96
CA TYR A 160 -6.86 -49.43 14.09
C TYR A 160 -7.44 -50.41 15.12
N VAL A 161 -8.74 -50.31 15.42
CA VAL A 161 -9.43 -51.24 16.32
C VAL A 161 -9.42 -52.66 15.76
N ALA A 162 -9.60 -52.82 14.45
CA ALA A 162 -9.44 -54.09 13.73
C ALA A 162 -7.99 -54.62 13.69
N LYS A 163 -7.01 -53.85 14.20
CA LYS A 163 -5.57 -54.15 14.19
C LYS A 163 -4.97 -54.35 12.80
N GLU A 164 -5.57 -53.77 11.77
CA GLU A 164 -5.09 -53.85 10.39
C GLU A 164 -3.92 -52.89 10.10
N ILE A 165 -3.68 -51.93 11.00
CA ILE A 165 -2.61 -50.93 10.88
C ILE A 165 -1.79 -50.83 12.16
N THR A 166 -0.51 -50.50 12.01
CA THR A 166 0.39 -50.30 13.16
C THR A 166 0.11 -48.97 13.87
N GLN A 167 0.50 -48.88 15.15
CA GLN A 167 0.34 -47.67 15.95
C GLN A 167 1.07 -46.46 15.33
N GLU A 168 2.24 -46.67 14.75
CA GLU A 168 3.02 -45.61 14.08
C GLU A 168 2.31 -45.08 12.82
N GLU A 169 1.77 -45.98 12.00
CA GLU A 169 1.01 -45.61 10.80
C GLU A 169 -0.30 -44.88 11.15
N TYR A 170 -0.99 -45.33 12.19
CA TYR A 170 -2.19 -44.67 12.73
C TYR A 170 -1.86 -43.24 13.17
N GLN A 171 -0.83 -43.05 14.01
CA GLN A 171 -0.45 -41.73 14.50
C GLN A 171 -0.08 -40.78 13.35
N LYS A 172 0.70 -41.26 12.37
CA LYS A 172 1.11 -40.47 11.20
C LYS A 172 -0.07 -40.05 10.34
N LYS A 173 -1.01 -40.97 10.05
CA LYS A 173 -2.22 -40.67 9.26
C LYS A 173 -3.18 -39.76 10.01
N LYS A 174 -3.37 -39.98 11.32
CA LYS A 174 -4.23 -39.15 12.19
C LYS A 174 -3.72 -37.71 12.28
N ALA A 175 -2.42 -37.52 12.49
CA ALA A 175 -1.82 -36.19 12.54
C ALA A 175 -2.04 -35.41 11.23
N LYS A 176 -1.89 -36.09 10.07
CA LYS A 176 -2.13 -35.48 8.75
C LYS A 176 -3.59 -35.06 8.57
N LEU A 177 -4.55 -35.92 8.94
CA LEU A 177 -5.98 -35.63 8.81
C LEU A 177 -6.42 -34.50 9.76
N LEU A 178 -5.93 -34.49 11.01
CA LEU A 178 -6.24 -33.44 11.97
C LEU A 178 -5.67 -32.07 11.56
N ASN A 179 -4.45 -32.04 11.03
CA ASN A 179 -3.88 -30.79 10.52
C ASN A 179 -4.69 -30.23 9.34
N ASN A 180 -5.09 -31.10 8.40
CA ASN A 180 -5.95 -30.68 7.28
C ASN A 180 -7.33 -30.20 7.75
N LYS A 181 -7.91 -30.85 8.76
CA LYS A 181 -9.18 -30.44 9.38
C LYS A 181 -9.06 -29.05 9.98
N LYS A 182 -8.01 -28.82 10.77
CA LYS A 182 -7.75 -27.53 11.42
C LYS A 182 -7.53 -26.41 10.40
N GLU A 183 -6.75 -26.66 9.35
CA GLU A 183 -6.53 -25.69 8.27
C GLU A 183 -7.84 -25.31 7.56
N LEU A 184 -8.72 -26.28 7.30
CA LEU A 184 -10.03 -26.00 6.68
C LEU A 184 -10.98 -25.26 7.62
N GLN A 185 -10.98 -25.56 8.93
CA GLN A 185 -11.76 -24.83 9.93
C GLN A 185 -11.32 -23.37 10.05
N GLU A 186 -10.02 -23.10 10.05
CA GLU A 186 -9.47 -21.73 10.07
C GLU A 186 -9.91 -20.95 8.83
N ARG A 187 -9.82 -21.56 7.64
CA ARG A 187 -10.29 -20.95 6.38
C ARG A 187 -11.78 -20.63 6.38
N LEU A 188 -12.62 -21.50 6.95
CA LEU A 188 -14.06 -21.24 7.09
C LEU A 188 -14.33 -20.04 8.01
N GLY A 189 -13.66 -19.99 9.16
CA GLY A 189 -13.78 -18.86 10.08
C GLY A 189 -13.32 -17.53 9.48
N GLU A 190 -12.35 -17.55 8.56
CA GLU A 190 -11.94 -16.35 7.80
C GLU A 190 -12.99 -15.92 6.79
N ILE A 191 -13.61 -16.86 6.06
CA ILE A 191 -14.67 -16.57 5.08
C ILE A 191 -15.89 -15.94 5.77
N GLU A 192 -16.30 -16.50 6.91
CA GLU A 192 -17.45 -16.00 7.68
C GLU A 192 -17.21 -14.60 8.25
N LYS A 193 -15.99 -14.32 8.75
CA LYS A 193 -15.62 -12.97 9.22
C LYS A 193 -15.53 -11.94 8.10
N THR A 194 -15.19 -12.38 6.89
CA THR A 194 -15.04 -11.48 5.74
C THR A 194 -16.39 -11.18 5.08
N ASN A 195 -17.38 -12.06 5.25
CA ASN A 195 -18.68 -11.91 4.61
C ASN A 195 -19.52 -10.79 5.27
N GLY A 196 -19.76 -9.70 4.54
CA GLY A 196 -20.69 -8.63 4.94
C GLY A 196 -20.17 -7.61 5.97
N GLY A 197 -19.04 -7.85 6.64
CA GLY A 197 -18.48 -6.92 7.64
C GLY A 197 -18.09 -5.53 7.10
N TRP A 198 -17.91 -5.41 5.78
CA TRP A 198 -17.57 -4.16 5.11
C TRP A 198 -18.81 -3.32 4.69
N LEU A 199 -20.00 -3.94 4.64
CA LEU A 199 -21.22 -3.31 4.13
C LEU A 199 -21.69 -2.16 5.03
N GLU A 200 -21.74 -2.38 6.35
CA GLU A 200 -22.17 -1.35 7.31
C GLU A 200 -21.23 -0.14 7.32
N PRO A 201 -19.89 -0.29 7.37
CA PRO A 201 -18.97 0.83 7.16
C PRO A 201 -19.18 1.56 5.83
N ALA A 202 -19.47 0.84 4.74
CA ALA A 202 -19.71 1.44 3.44
C ALA A 202 -21.04 2.23 3.40
N ARG A 203 -22.11 1.69 4.00
CA ARG A 203 -23.39 2.41 4.17
C ARG A 203 -23.21 3.67 5.01
N ALA A 204 -22.54 3.55 6.15
CA ALA A 204 -22.24 4.68 7.04
C ALA A 204 -21.44 5.77 6.33
N PHE A 205 -20.50 5.39 5.47
CA PHE A 205 -19.76 6.34 4.64
C PHE A 205 -20.68 7.11 3.67
N VAL A 206 -21.56 6.40 2.95
CA VAL A 206 -22.49 7.01 1.99
C VAL A 206 -23.49 7.92 2.72
N THR A 207 -24.05 7.49 3.85
CA THR A 207 -24.96 8.33 4.65
C THR A 207 -24.26 9.57 5.19
N THR A 208 -23.02 9.44 5.67
CA THR A 208 -22.22 10.61 6.12
C THR A 208 -22.01 11.61 4.98
N CYS A 209 -21.73 11.14 3.76
CA CYS A 209 -21.58 12.04 2.60
C CYS A 209 -22.88 12.79 2.28
N ASN A 210 -24.03 12.14 2.40
CA ASN A 210 -25.32 12.78 2.20
C ASN A 210 -25.66 13.81 3.30
N GLU A 211 -25.38 13.48 4.56
CA GLU A 211 -25.53 14.38 5.71
C GLU A 211 -24.64 15.63 5.63
N ALA A 212 -23.54 15.58 4.86
CA ALA A 212 -22.65 16.72 4.69
C ALA A 212 -23.39 17.98 4.19
N GLY A 213 -24.42 17.80 3.36
CA GLY A 213 -25.22 18.91 2.83
C GLY A 213 -25.98 19.62 3.95
N SER A 214 -26.79 18.89 4.72
CA SER A 214 -27.57 19.46 5.82
C SER A 214 -26.68 20.14 6.86
N VAL A 215 -25.53 19.55 7.18
CA VAL A 215 -24.55 20.13 8.11
C VAL A 215 -23.93 21.41 7.54
N ALA A 216 -23.63 21.46 6.24
CA ALA A 216 -23.08 22.67 5.62
C ALA A 216 -24.09 23.83 5.60
N TRP A 217 -25.36 23.55 5.28
CA TRP A 217 -26.41 24.58 5.12
C TRP A 217 -27.04 25.02 6.45
N GLN A 218 -27.34 24.10 7.36
CA GLN A 218 -28.12 24.37 8.57
C GLN A 218 -27.31 24.19 9.86
N GLY A 219 -26.14 23.55 9.80
CA GLY A 219 -25.34 23.23 10.98
C GLY A 219 -24.78 24.46 11.69
N ASN A 220 -24.91 24.49 13.02
CA ASN A 220 -24.21 25.47 13.85
C ASN A 220 -22.68 25.25 13.81
N PRO A 221 -21.85 26.24 14.21
CA PRO A 221 -20.40 26.11 14.14
C PRO A 221 -19.81 24.91 14.93
N SER A 222 -20.47 24.47 16.00
CA SER A 222 -20.06 23.27 16.75
C SER A 222 -20.30 21.99 15.95
N ALA A 223 -21.49 21.85 15.35
CA ALA A 223 -21.84 20.71 14.51
C ALA A 223 -20.87 20.59 13.32
N LYS A 224 -20.53 21.71 12.68
CA LYS A 224 -19.55 21.74 11.58
C LYS A 224 -18.16 21.29 12.02
N ARG A 225 -17.71 21.71 13.21
CA ARG A 225 -16.43 21.26 13.79
C ARG A 225 -16.44 19.75 14.06
N ASP A 226 -17.51 19.25 14.67
CA ASP A 226 -17.58 17.86 15.08
C ASP A 226 -17.76 16.93 13.87
N PHE A 227 -18.52 17.36 12.86
CA PHE A 227 -18.61 16.69 11.56
C PHE A 227 -17.27 16.65 10.81
N LEU A 228 -16.51 17.75 10.82
CA LEU A 228 -15.16 17.78 10.24
C LEU A 228 -14.23 16.70 10.82
N LYS A 229 -14.35 16.37 12.11
CA LYS A 229 -13.52 15.32 12.75
C LYS A 229 -13.83 13.92 12.22
N ILE A 230 -15.02 13.70 11.66
CA ILE A 230 -15.43 12.40 11.14
C ILE A 230 -14.59 12.05 9.89
N PHE A 231 -14.45 13.01 8.97
CA PHE A 231 -13.81 12.77 7.67
C PHE A 231 -12.42 13.41 7.51
N SER A 232 -11.91 14.14 8.51
CA SER A 232 -10.62 14.82 8.39
C SER A 232 -9.84 14.92 9.70
N SER A 233 -8.53 15.14 9.56
CA SER A 233 -7.54 15.19 10.63
C SER A 233 -6.46 16.24 10.34
N ASN A 234 -5.56 16.50 11.28
CA ASN A 234 -4.43 17.42 11.13
C ASN A 234 -4.84 18.84 10.70
N PHE A 235 -5.73 19.46 11.49
CA PHE A 235 -6.21 20.81 11.24
C PHE A 235 -5.12 21.85 11.47
N ILE A 236 -4.71 22.51 10.39
CA ILE A 236 -3.64 23.49 10.35
C ILE A 236 -4.18 24.82 9.83
N LEU A 237 -3.86 25.91 10.51
CA LEU A 237 -4.12 27.28 10.06
C LEU A 237 -2.80 27.91 9.64
N LYS A 238 -2.69 28.27 8.35
CA LYS A 238 -1.52 28.95 7.79
C LYS A 238 -1.97 29.98 6.76
N ASP A 239 -1.47 31.20 6.89
CA ASP A 239 -1.69 32.33 5.99
C ASP A 239 -3.17 32.61 5.69
N ARG A 240 -4.01 32.51 6.75
CA ARG A 240 -5.49 32.60 6.70
C ARG A 240 -6.20 31.47 5.93
N SER A 241 -5.46 30.47 5.48
CA SER A 241 -6.00 29.25 4.87
C SER A 241 -6.12 28.12 5.89
N PHE A 242 -7.28 27.47 5.88
CA PHE A 242 -7.58 26.29 6.68
C PHE A 242 -7.18 25.04 5.90
N LEU A 243 -6.12 24.38 6.37
CA LEU A 243 -5.55 23.18 5.80
C LEU A 243 -5.88 21.98 6.68
N PHE A 244 -6.15 20.84 6.07
CA PHE A 244 -6.46 19.60 6.78
C PHE A 244 -6.18 18.41 5.87
N LYS A 245 -5.98 17.25 6.49
CA LYS A 245 -5.84 15.98 5.79
C LYS A 245 -7.18 15.24 5.83
N ARG A 246 -7.76 14.95 4.66
CA ARG A 246 -8.95 14.10 4.57
C ARG A 246 -8.58 12.65 4.88
N ALA A 247 -9.47 11.96 5.56
CA ALA A 247 -9.38 10.52 5.75
C ALA A 247 -9.82 9.81 4.47
N TYR A 248 -9.24 8.64 4.20
CA TYR A 248 -9.79 7.72 3.21
C TYR A 248 -11.09 7.12 3.77
N PRO A 249 -12.20 7.02 3.00
CA PRO A 249 -12.31 7.22 1.54
C PRO A 249 -12.81 8.62 1.10
N TYR A 250 -13.11 9.54 2.00
CA TYR A 250 -13.63 10.89 1.68
C TYR A 250 -12.70 11.73 0.80
N GLU A 251 -11.39 11.46 0.82
CA GLU A 251 -10.43 12.07 -0.09
C GLU A 251 -10.74 11.76 -1.57
N LEU A 252 -11.25 10.57 -1.87
CA LEU A 252 -11.61 10.19 -3.24
C LEU A 252 -12.78 11.04 -3.73
N VAL A 253 -13.85 11.15 -2.93
CA VAL A 253 -15.03 11.95 -3.27
C VAL A 253 -14.65 13.41 -3.50
N ALA A 254 -13.81 13.97 -2.63
CA ALA A 254 -13.37 15.35 -2.75
C ALA A 254 -12.43 15.64 -3.94
N LYS A 255 -11.87 14.60 -4.57
CA LYS A 255 -11.03 14.68 -5.78
C LYS A 255 -11.83 14.47 -7.06
N ILE A 256 -13.04 13.92 -6.97
CA ILE A 256 -13.98 13.90 -8.09
C ILE A 256 -14.40 15.37 -8.26
N ASP A 257 -13.83 16.04 -9.26
CA ASP A 257 -14.19 17.43 -9.55
C ASP A 257 -15.68 17.49 -9.86
N PRO A 258 -16.46 18.39 -9.24
CA PRO A 258 -17.80 18.67 -9.72
C PRO A 258 -17.65 19.32 -11.08
N THR A 259 -17.88 18.56 -12.14
CA THR A 259 -17.95 19.12 -13.49
C THR A 259 -19.19 20.00 -13.59
N VAL A 260 -18.95 21.28 -13.88
CA VAL A 260 -19.88 22.31 -14.36
C VAL A 260 -20.58 23.16 -13.28
N ASP A 261 -20.52 24.47 -13.54
CA ASP A 261 -21.11 25.58 -12.82
C ASP A 261 -22.57 25.38 -12.37
N TRP A 262 -22.86 26.05 -11.27
CA TRP A 262 -23.84 25.72 -10.23
C TRP A 262 -25.19 26.43 -10.38
N LEU A 263 -25.74 26.53 -11.60
CA LEU A 263 -27.10 27.07 -11.80
C LEU A 263 -28.01 26.08 -12.55
N PRO A 264 -29.16 25.68 -11.98
CA PRO A 264 -30.09 24.75 -12.62
C PRO A 264 -30.88 25.45 -13.73
N VAL A 265 -30.89 24.88 -14.94
CA VAL A 265 -31.88 25.21 -15.98
C VAL A 265 -32.89 24.05 -16.06
N PRO A 266 -34.22 24.28 -16.11
CA PRO A 266 -35.22 23.31 -15.64
C PRO A 266 -35.63 22.23 -16.66
N GLN A 267 -34.96 22.15 -17.81
CA GLN A 267 -35.44 21.34 -18.93
C GLN A 267 -34.24 20.78 -19.67
N ILE A 268 -33.96 19.49 -19.49
CA ILE A 268 -33.49 18.52 -20.50
C ILE A 268 -33.06 17.23 -19.80
N GLN A 269 -33.53 16.11 -20.33
CA GLN A 269 -33.20 14.76 -19.90
C GLN A 269 -31.70 14.46 -20.03
N ARG A 270 -31.16 13.94 -18.92
CA ARG A 270 -30.01 13.04 -18.76
C ARG A 270 -29.16 12.76 -20.01
N ILE A 271 -27.90 13.19 -19.95
CA ILE A 271 -26.78 12.41 -20.47
C ILE A 271 -25.77 12.27 -19.32
N PHE A 272 -25.59 11.04 -18.85
CA PHE A 272 -24.60 10.70 -17.83
C PHE A 272 -23.20 10.83 -18.44
N ALA A 273 -22.32 11.58 -17.78
CA ALA A 273 -20.98 11.87 -18.26
C ALA A 273 -20.18 10.58 -18.56
N SER A 274 -19.56 10.55 -19.73
CA SER A 274 -18.59 9.52 -20.13
C SER A 274 -17.21 9.91 -19.60
N ALA A 275 -16.57 8.99 -18.87
CA ALA A 275 -15.17 9.14 -18.51
C ALA A 275 -14.31 8.98 -19.78
N LYS A 276 -13.64 10.05 -20.22
CA LYS A 276 -12.56 9.94 -21.21
C LYS A 276 -11.29 9.43 -20.51
N LEU A 277 -11.26 8.13 -20.25
CA LEU A 277 -10.00 7.44 -20.00
C LEU A 277 -9.19 7.44 -21.30
N ARG A 278 -7.93 7.87 -21.25
CA ARG A 278 -7.01 7.61 -22.38
C ARG A 278 -6.68 6.12 -22.32
N PHE A 279 -7.33 5.35 -23.19
CA PHE A 279 -7.10 3.93 -23.28
C PHE A 279 -5.67 3.64 -23.77
N PRO A 280 -5.02 2.59 -23.22
CA PRO A 280 -5.56 1.63 -22.23
C PRO A 280 -5.32 1.99 -20.75
N VAL A 281 -6.02 1.30 -19.84
CA VAL A 281 -5.96 1.49 -18.37
C VAL A 281 -5.90 0.11 -17.71
N TYR A 282 -5.17 -0.06 -16.60
CA TYR A 282 -5.10 -1.34 -15.87
C TYR A 282 -5.10 -1.19 -14.34
N MET A 283 -5.40 -2.27 -13.62
CA MET A 283 -5.55 -2.29 -12.17
C MET A 283 -4.44 -3.08 -11.46
N ARG A 284 -3.86 -2.54 -10.39
CA ARG A 284 -2.78 -3.14 -9.59
C ARG A 284 -3.13 -3.16 -8.10
N TYR A 285 -3.11 -4.34 -7.48
CA TYR A 285 -3.28 -4.48 -6.03
C TYR A 285 -1.93 -4.35 -5.29
N THR A 286 -1.81 -3.36 -4.41
CA THR A 286 -0.62 -3.09 -3.59
C THR A 286 -0.92 -3.36 -2.11
N ARG A 287 0.10 -3.31 -1.24
CA ARG A 287 -0.07 -3.42 0.22
C ARG A 287 -0.94 -2.28 0.82
N GLN A 288 -1.24 -1.25 0.04
CA GLN A 288 -2.06 -0.10 0.41
C GLN A 288 -3.46 -0.12 -0.25
N GLY A 289 -3.79 -1.15 -1.04
CA GLY A 289 -5.08 -1.28 -1.74
C GLY A 289 -4.96 -1.40 -3.28
N LEU A 290 -6.12 -1.41 -3.96
CA LEU A 290 -6.26 -1.48 -5.43
C LEU A 290 -6.01 -0.09 -6.06
N ALA A 291 -5.09 0.00 -7.02
CA ALA A 291 -4.76 1.21 -7.76
C ALA A 291 -5.12 1.07 -9.26
N ILE A 292 -5.76 2.08 -9.85
CA ILE A 292 -6.01 2.18 -11.30
C ILE A 292 -4.88 3.03 -11.89
N LEU A 293 -4.23 2.55 -12.94
CA LEU A 293 -3.10 3.21 -13.59
C LEU A 293 -3.44 3.45 -15.07
N GLU A 294 -3.26 4.69 -15.52
CA GLU A 294 -3.39 5.09 -16.93
C GLU A 294 -2.16 4.65 -17.74
N GLY A 295 -2.37 4.11 -18.94
CA GLY A 295 -1.33 3.63 -19.85
C GLY A 295 -1.38 2.12 -20.13
N ASP A 296 -0.48 1.66 -21.01
CA ASP A 296 -0.36 0.24 -21.37
C ASP A 296 -0.08 -0.65 -20.17
N ILE A 297 -0.72 -1.81 -20.15
CA ILE A 297 -0.45 -2.87 -19.18
C ILE A 297 1.07 -3.13 -19.17
N PRO A 298 1.73 -3.23 -18.00
CA PRO A 298 3.17 -3.43 -17.94
C PRO A 298 3.53 -4.68 -18.74
N HIS A 299 4.41 -4.52 -19.72
CA HIS A 299 4.86 -5.60 -20.61
C HIS A 299 3.77 -6.14 -21.58
N ASN A 300 2.73 -5.35 -21.84
CA ASN A 300 1.69 -5.61 -22.85
C ASN A 300 0.93 -6.94 -22.65
N ILE A 301 0.70 -7.31 -21.39
CA ILE A 301 0.09 -8.58 -21.00
C ILE A 301 -1.42 -8.52 -21.26
N LYS A 302 -1.90 -9.29 -22.24
CA LYS A 302 -3.34 -9.44 -22.53
C LYS A 302 -3.92 -10.59 -21.69
N THR A 303 -4.50 -10.30 -20.53
CA THR A 303 -5.10 -11.32 -19.65
C THR A 303 -6.27 -10.76 -18.84
N ASP A 304 -7.36 -11.51 -18.79
CA ASP A 304 -8.54 -11.22 -17.94
C ASP A 304 -8.31 -11.67 -16.48
N LYS A 305 -7.23 -12.44 -16.24
CA LYS A 305 -6.85 -12.98 -14.93
C LYS A 305 -5.95 -12.01 -14.14
N ARG A 306 -6.00 -12.12 -12.80
CA ARG A 306 -5.16 -11.35 -11.87
C ARG A 306 -3.67 -11.47 -12.23
N ILE A 307 -3.03 -10.32 -12.47
CA ILE A 307 -1.60 -10.23 -12.73
C ILE A 307 -0.81 -10.50 -11.43
N THR A 308 -0.21 -11.68 -11.33
CA THR A 308 0.65 -12.06 -10.20
C THR A 308 2.10 -11.61 -10.42
N ARG A 309 2.91 -11.54 -9.34
CA ARG A 309 4.36 -11.27 -9.47
C ARG A 309 5.07 -12.29 -10.37
N LYS A 310 4.61 -13.54 -10.39
CA LYS A 310 5.15 -14.60 -11.27
C LYS A 310 4.86 -14.28 -12.74
N LEU A 311 3.62 -13.87 -13.02
CA LEU A 311 3.16 -13.52 -14.37
C LEU A 311 3.87 -12.25 -14.89
N LEU A 312 4.08 -11.24 -14.04
CA LEU A 312 4.91 -10.06 -14.39
C LEU A 312 6.37 -10.42 -14.68
N LYS A 313 6.96 -11.33 -13.90
CA LYS A 313 8.33 -11.81 -14.15
C LYS A 313 8.43 -12.57 -15.47
N GLN A 314 7.44 -13.38 -15.81
CA GLN A 314 7.39 -14.15 -17.06
C GLN A 314 7.15 -13.26 -18.27
N ALA A 315 6.32 -12.23 -18.14
CA ALA A 315 5.98 -11.33 -19.22
C ALA A 315 7.01 -10.21 -19.46
N LYS A 316 7.98 -10.02 -18.56
CA LYS A 316 9.00 -8.97 -18.70
C LYS A 316 9.69 -9.07 -20.07
N PRO A 317 9.70 -8.01 -20.90
CA PRO A 317 10.27 -8.08 -22.23
C PRO A 317 11.75 -8.41 -22.13
N ILE A 318 12.18 -9.38 -22.92
CA ILE A 318 13.58 -9.77 -23.00
C ILE A 318 14.29 -8.69 -23.83
N ILE A 319 14.95 -7.78 -23.13
CA ILE A 319 15.75 -6.73 -23.78
C ILE A 319 16.99 -7.39 -24.38
N ARG A 320 17.23 -7.18 -25.68
CA ARG A 320 18.42 -7.65 -26.37
C ARG A 320 19.65 -6.95 -25.79
N ARG A 321 20.58 -7.74 -25.23
CA ARG A 321 21.87 -7.25 -24.74
C ARG A 321 22.82 -7.02 -25.92
N PRO A 322 23.83 -6.15 -25.79
CA PRO A 322 24.86 -6.03 -26.82
C PRO A 322 25.54 -7.39 -27.05
N SER A 323 25.76 -7.73 -28.33
CA SER A 323 26.43 -8.99 -28.70
C SER A 323 27.88 -8.96 -28.23
N PRO A 324 28.37 -9.99 -27.53
CA PRO A 324 29.77 -10.06 -27.14
C PRO A 324 30.73 -10.00 -28.33
N LEU A 325 30.33 -10.56 -29.47
CA LEU A 325 31.12 -10.51 -30.71
C LEU A 325 31.15 -9.10 -31.30
N LEU A 326 30.02 -8.39 -31.28
CA LEU A 326 29.95 -7.01 -31.76
C LEU A 326 30.76 -6.07 -30.85
N GLU A 327 30.74 -6.28 -29.54
CA GLU A 327 31.61 -5.56 -28.61
C GLU A 327 33.09 -5.89 -28.84
N ALA A 328 33.43 -7.14 -29.14
CA ALA A 328 34.80 -7.54 -29.49
C ALA A 328 35.29 -6.84 -30.77
N LEU A 329 34.45 -6.76 -31.80
CA LEU A 329 34.73 -6.03 -33.04
C LEU A 329 34.97 -4.53 -32.76
N ARG A 330 34.11 -3.91 -31.95
CA ARG A 330 34.31 -2.50 -31.52
C ARG A 330 35.63 -2.29 -30.78
N TYR A 331 36.06 -3.24 -29.95
CA TYR A 331 37.37 -3.15 -29.30
C TYR A 331 38.53 -3.34 -30.28
N ALA A 332 38.37 -4.18 -31.30
CA ALA A 332 39.37 -4.35 -32.36
C ALA A 332 39.48 -3.11 -33.25
N GLU A 333 38.36 -2.47 -33.60
CA GLU A 333 38.33 -1.19 -34.33
C GLU A 333 39.10 -0.10 -33.58
N VAL A 334 38.83 0.05 -32.28
CA VAL A 334 39.53 1.04 -31.44
C VAL A 334 41.00 0.68 -31.26
N LEU A 335 41.36 -0.60 -31.28
CA LEU A 335 42.77 -1.03 -31.22
C LEU A 335 43.53 -0.74 -32.54
N ASN A 336 42.81 -0.62 -33.66
CA ASN A 336 43.37 -0.26 -34.96
C ASN A 336 43.46 1.26 -35.18
N GLU A 337 42.91 2.09 -34.28
CA GLU A 337 43.09 3.54 -34.34
C GLU A 337 44.54 3.93 -34.01
N PRO A 338 45.18 4.82 -34.79
CA PRO A 338 46.59 5.21 -34.58
C PRO A 338 46.85 5.92 -33.24
N SER A 339 45.79 6.40 -32.56
CA SER A 339 45.84 7.04 -31.25
C SER A 339 45.91 6.05 -30.08
N VAL A 340 45.64 4.76 -30.31
CA VAL A 340 45.55 3.73 -29.27
C VAL A 340 46.63 2.67 -29.51
N VAL A 341 47.56 2.56 -28.57
CA VAL A 341 48.76 1.71 -28.71
C VAL A 341 48.62 0.38 -27.96
N SER A 342 47.71 0.28 -26.98
CA SER A 342 47.60 -0.92 -26.15
C SER A 342 46.19 -1.29 -25.72
N LYS A 343 45.96 -2.58 -25.48
CA LYS A 343 44.71 -3.13 -24.90
C LYS A 343 44.36 -2.50 -23.54
N THR A 344 45.34 -1.95 -22.81
CA THR A 344 45.12 -1.21 -21.57
C THR A 344 44.43 0.14 -21.81
N GLN A 345 44.81 0.85 -22.87
CA GLN A 345 44.18 2.12 -23.25
C GLN A 345 42.75 1.92 -23.77
N VAL A 346 42.50 0.85 -24.52
CA VAL A 346 41.13 0.41 -24.89
C VAL A 346 40.29 0.21 -23.64
N GLY A 347 40.82 -0.51 -22.64
CA GLY A 347 40.12 -0.73 -21.36
C GLY A 347 39.76 0.56 -20.64
N LYS A 348 40.69 1.53 -20.58
CA LYS A 348 40.43 2.85 -19.98
C LYS A 348 39.32 3.61 -20.72
N ARG A 349 39.27 3.56 -22.05
CA ARG A 349 38.27 4.26 -22.88
C ARG A 349 36.84 3.74 -22.66
N PHE A 350 36.69 2.44 -22.43
CA PHE A 350 35.39 1.80 -22.19
C PHE A 350 35.08 1.53 -20.70
N GLY A 351 35.95 1.97 -19.78
CA GLY A 351 35.77 1.77 -18.34
C GLY A 351 35.86 0.31 -17.88
N ILE A 352 36.64 -0.52 -18.58
CA ILE A 352 36.79 -1.97 -18.31
C ILE A 352 38.26 -2.37 -18.12
N THR A 353 38.48 -3.53 -17.48
CA THR A 353 39.84 -4.03 -17.24
C THR A 353 40.51 -4.53 -18.51
N ARG A 354 41.85 -4.46 -18.60
CA ARG A 354 42.64 -5.05 -19.69
C ARG A 354 42.31 -6.54 -19.89
N ALA A 355 42.14 -7.29 -18.80
CA ALA A 355 41.79 -8.70 -18.85
C ALA A 355 40.43 -8.92 -19.56
N ARG A 356 39.44 -8.06 -19.31
CA ARG A 356 38.15 -8.10 -19.99
C ARG A 356 38.27 -7.80 -21.48
N VAL A 357 39.10 -6.83 -21.87
CA VAL A 357 39.39 -6.53 -23.29
C VAL A 357 39.99 -7.75 -23.99
N CYS A 358 40.99 -8.41 -23.39
CA CYS A 358 41.58 -9.63 -23.96
C CYS A 358 40.56 -10.77 -24.10
N GLN A 359 39.71 -10.99 -23.10
CA GLN A 359 38.68 -12.02 -23.14
C GLN A 359 37.69 -11.80 -24.28
N MET A 360 37.29 -10.55 -24.51
CA MET A 360 36.35 -10.21 -25.58
C MET A 360 37.01 -10.33 -26.95
N LEU A 361 38.25 -9.83 -27.13
CA LEU A 361 38.99 -9.97 -28.39
C LEU A 361 39.23 -11.43 -28.79
N ASN A 362 39.39 -12.35 -27.83
CA ASN A 362 39.55 -13.77 -28.11
C ASN A 362 38.34 -14.38 -28.84
N LEU A 363 37.15 -13.78 -28.73
CA LEU A 363 35.95 -14.24 -29.45
C LEU A 363 36.07 -14.04 -30.97
N LEU A 364 37.03 -13.25 -31.44
CA LEU A 364 37.29 -13.06 -32.88
C LEU A 364 37.97 -14.29 -33.51
N GLU A 365 38.46 -15.24 -32.72
CA GLU A 365 39.05 -16.50 -33.19
C GLU A 365 38.00 -17.60 -33.45
N LEU A 366 36.71 -17.30 -33.27
CA LEU A 366 35.63 -18.23 -33.62
C LEU A 366 35.54 -18.44 -35.15
N ASP A 367 35.16 -19.65 -35.57
CA ASP A 367 34.90 -19.97 -36.97
C ASP A 367 33.86 -19.00 -37.58
N ASP A 368 34.09 -18.60 -38.84
CA ASP A 368 33.27 -17.59 -39.51
C ASP A 368 31.82 -18.03 -39.69
N ARG A 369 31.55 -19.33 -39.75
CA ARG A 369 30.17 -19.88 -39.75
C ARG A 369 29.47 -19.60 -38.42
N ILE A 370 30.19 -19.71 -37.29
CA ILE A 370 29.67 -19.40 -35.95
C ILE A 370 29.43 -17.88 -35.83
N LYS A 371 30.37 -17.04 -36.28
CA LYS A 371 30.23 -15.58 -36.26
C LYS A 371 29.04 -15.11 -37.09
N SER A 372 28.87 -15.70 -38.28
CA SER A 372 27.76 -15.41 -39.20
C SER A 372 26.42 -15.80 -38.55
N TYR A 373 26.36 -16.98 -37.92
CA TYR A 373 25.19 -17.42 -37.18
C TYR A 373 24.84 -16.46 -36.04
N LEU A 374 25.79 -16.12 -35.16
CA LEU A 374 25.57 -15.24 -34.01
C LEU A 374 25.08 -13.84 -34.42
N SER A 375 25.57 -13.33 -35.55
CA SER A 375 25.16 -12.03 -36.09
C SER A 375 23.75 -12.06 -36.70
N ALA A 376 23.33 -13.21 -37.22
CA ALA A 376 22.03 -13.40 -37.86
C ALA A 376 20.86 -13.63 -36.86
N ILE A 377 21.13 -13.87 -35.58
CA ILE A 377 20.08 -14.13 -34.57
C ILE A 377 19.21 -12.89 -34.37
N LYS A 378 17.92 -13.02 -34.71
CA LYS A 378 16.91 -11.97 -34.52
C LYS A 378 16.22 -12.07 -33.15
N ASN A 379 16.04 -13.29 -32.61
CA ASN A 379 15.33 -13.52 -31.36
C ASN A 379 16.17 -13.06 -30.14
N PRO A 380 15.67 -12.12 -29.31
CA PRO A 380 16.41 -11.64 -28.13
C PRO A 380 16.72 -12.73 -27.08
N LYS A 381 15.89 -13.77 -26.94
CA LYS A 381 16.12 -14.86 -25.98
C LYS A 381 17.35 -15.68 -26.38
N GLU A 382 17.38 -16.13 -27.63
CA GLU A 382 18.49 -16.88 -28.22
C GLU A 382 19.76 -16.03 -28.28
N HIS A 383 19.63 -14.76 -28.67
CA HIS A 383 20.76 -13.83 -28.72
C HIS A 383 21.42 -13.66 -27.34
N ASN A 384 20.62 -13.52 -26.29
CA ASN A 384 21.13 -13.31 -24.93
C ASN A 384 21.67 -14.59 -24.28
N PHE A 385 21.35 -15.77 -24.82
CA PHE A 385 21.90 -17.04 -24.34
C PHE A 385 23.42 -17.11 -24.57
N PHE A 386 23.90 -16.61 -25.71
CA PHE A 386 25.31 -16.59 -26.07
C PHE A 386 26.07 -15.47 -25.38
N THR A 387 26.41 -15.72 -24.11
CA THR A 387 27.28 -14.84 -23.33
C THR A 387 28.75 -15.12 -23.63
N GLU A 388 29.62 -14.12 -23.40
CA GLU A 388 31.07 -14.30 -23.54
C GLU A 388 31.58 -15.52 -22.76
N ARG A 389 31.05 -15.78 -21.56
CA ARG A 389 31.45 -16.94 -20.74
C ARG A 389 31.17 -18.29 -21.41
N LYS A 390 30.07 -18.41 -22.15
CA LYS A 390 29.70 -19.64 -22.87
C LYS A 390 30.52 -19.81 -24.16
N LEU A 391 30.85 -18.71 -24.83
CA LEU A 391 31.61 -18.73 -26.09
C LEU A 391 33.13 -18.83 -25.89
N ARG A 392 33.66 -18.39 -24.73
CA ARG A 392 35.11 -18.37 -24.45
C ARG A 392 35.79 -19.71 -24.66
N ASN A 393 35.21 -20.78 -24.12
CA ASN A 393 35.83 -22.10 -24.18
C ASN A 393 35.87 -22.65 -25.61
N ILE A 394 34.93 -22.22 -26.46
CA ILE A 394 34.89 -22.59 -27.89
C ILE A 394 35.94 -21.78 -28.64
N ALA A 395 36.05 -20.48 -28.36
CA ALA A 395 37.01 -19.58 -29.01
C ALA A 395 38.49 -19.90 -28.72
N VAL A 396 38.79 -20.72 -27.71
CA VAL A 396 40.15 -21.17 -27.37
C VAL A 396 40.57 -22.41 -28.19
N ILE A 397 39.63 -23.13 -28.81
CA ILE A 397 39.91 -24.35 -29.57
C ILE A 397 40.50 -23.97 -30.93
N ASN A 398 41.69 -24.47 -31.26
CA ASN A 398 42.36 -24.16 -32.54
C ASN A 398 41.72 -24.90 -33.74
N ASP A 399 41.14 -26.08 -33.53
CA ASP A 399 40.46 -26.84 -34.60
C ASP A 399 39.05 -26.29 -34.87
N LYS A 400 38.84 -25.82 -36.09
CA LYS A 400 37.57 -25.26 -36.57
C LYS A 400 36.44 -26.30 -36.60
N HIS A 401 36.75 -27.58 -36.87
CA HIS A 401 35.74 -28.64 -36.86
C HIS A 401 35.27 -28.95 -35.43
N GLU A 402 36.20 -29.05 -34.49
CA GLU A 402 35.87 -29.23 -33.07
C GLU A 402 35.14 -28.00 -32.47
N GLN A 403 35.49 -26.77 -32.89
CA GLN A 403 34.72 -25.58 -32.54
C GLN A 403 33.25 -25.71 -32.94
N LEU A 404 32.98 -26.14 -34.18
CA LEU A 404 31.62 -26.35 -34.66
C LEU A 404 30.87 -27.44 -33.89
N ARG A 405 31.55 -28.55 -33.58
CA ARG A 405 30.95 -29.65 -32.81
C ARG A 405 30.52 -29.18 -31.43
N LYS A 406 31.41 -28.47 -30.70
CA LYS A 406 31.13 -27.87 -29.40
C LYS A 406 30.07 -26.78 -29.44
N PHE A 407 30.05 -25.98 -30.50
CA PHE A 407 28.97 -25.03 -30.72
C PHE A 407 27.63 -25.73 -30.99
N GLY A 408 27.64 -26.87 -31.68
CA GLY A 408 26.49 -27.75 -31.87
C GLY A 408 25.92 -28.30 -30.56
N GLU A 409 26.78 -28.76 -29.64
CA GLU A 409 26.39 -29.16 -28.28
C GLU A 409 25.73 -27.97 -27.54
N LEU A 410 26.34 -26.77 -27.62
CA LEU A 410 25.80 -25.57 -26.99
C LEU A 410 24.42 -25.15 -27.57
N LEU A 411 24.18 -25.42 -28.86
CA LEU A 411 22.88 -25.22 -29.49
C LEU A 411 21.83 -26.23 -29.02
N GLN A 412 22.22 -27.46 -28.68
CA GLN A 412 21.32 -28.44 -28.09
C GLN A 412 20.92 -28.03 -26.68
N ASP A 413 21.88 -27.58 -25.86
CA ASP A 413 21.62 -27.07 -24.51
C ASP A 413 20.64 -25.88 -24.51
N MET A 414 20.76 -24.99 -25.51
CA MET A 414 19.84 -23.87 -25.67
C MET A 414 18.39 -24.31 -25.97
N ARG A 415 18.21 -25.45 -26.64
CA ARG A 415 16.88 -25.98 -26.97
C ARG A 415 16.23 -26.69 -25.78
N THR A 416 17.03 -27.17 -24.83
CA THR A 416 16.55 -27.81 -23.59
C THR A 416 16.23 -26.83 -22.46
N ASP A 417 16.76 -25.59 -22.51
CA ASP A 417 16.56 -24.47 -21.55
C ASP A 417 15.37 -23.53 -21.89
#